data_AF-A0A9Q3J167-F1
#
_entry.id   AF-A0A9Q3J167-F1
#
_cell.length_a   1.000
_cell.length_b   1.000
_cell.length_c   1.000
_cell.angle_alpha   90.00
_cell.angle_beta   90.00
_cell.angle_gamma   90.00
#
_symmetry.space_group_name_H-M   'P 1'
#
loop_
_entity.id
_entity.type
_entity.pdbx_description
1 polymer ?
#
loop_
_entity_poly.entity_id
_entity_poly.type
_entity_poly.pdbx_seq_one_letter_code
_entity_poly.pdbx_strand_id
1 'polypeptide(L)'
;MPKQILVLSSNKDAYKKEFVIKQLVEAKINPSLSPRMKNELINGFYTYRNAFASDNEQLGAIRGPEVNISINIDRPYPPVLRRPADPVSLRAREDLEKHNQELIQLGVLRKVGEN
;
A
#
# COMPACT_ATOMS: atom_id res chain seq x y z
N MET A 1 -48.22 -8.06 20.79
CA MET A 1 -47.49 -8.27 19.52
C MET A 1 -46.13 -7.59 19.62
N PRO A 2 -44.99 -8.31 19.76
CA PRO A 2 -43.68 -7.67 19.73
C PRO A 2 -43.17 -7.58 18.29
N LYS A 3 -42.79 -6.37 17.85
CA LYS A 3 -42.09 -6.13 16.58
C LYS A 3 -40.66 -6.69 16.71
N GLN A 4 -40.34 -7.68 15.89
CA GLN A 4 -38.99 -8.22 15.78
C GLN A 4 -38.04 -7.19 15.17
N ILE A 5 -36.91 -7.03 15.85
CA ILE A 5 -35.72 -6.28 15.44
C ILE A 5 -35.09 -6.99 14.25
N LEU A 6 -35.03 -6.35 13.08
CA LEU A 6 -34.29 -6.86 11.92
C LEU A 6 -33.80 -5.69 11.05
N VAL A 7 -32.88 -4.87 11.56
CA VAL A 7 -32.15 -3.91 10.72
C VAL A 7 -30.70 -3.79 11.17
N LEU A 8 -29.88 -4.83 10.96
CA LEU A 8 -28.41 -4.70 11.00
C LEU A 8 -27.67 -5.52 9.91
N SER A 9 -28.38 -6.14 8.96
CA SER A 9 -27.74 -6.96 7.91
C SER A 9 -27.26 -6.17 6.69
N SER A 10 -27.69 -4.92 6.49
CA SER A 10 -27.57 -4.26 5.17
C SER A 10 -26.22 -3.62 4.86
N ASN A 11 -25.36 -3.36 5.86
CA ASN A 11 -24.18 -2.51 5.62
C ASN A 11 -22.93 -3.31 5.23
N LYS A 12 -22.73 -4.51 5.80
CA LYS A 12 -21.57 -5.36 5.51
C LYS A 12 -21.51 -5.83 4.04
N ASP A 13 -22.67 -6.09 3.45
CA ASP A 13 -22.77 -6.51 2.05
C ASP A 13 -22.43 -5.39 1.08
N ALA A 14 -22.69 -4.12 1.45
CA ALA A 14 -22.34 -2.97 0.62
C ALA A 14 -20.82 -2.80 0.50
N TYR A 15 -20.11 -2.83 1.63
CA TYR A 15 -18.63 -2.75 1.66
C TYR A 15 -17.97 -3.93 0.94
N LYS A 16 -18.54 -5.13 1.06
CA LYS A 16 -18.03 -6.30 0.35
C LYS A 16 -18.22 -6.18 -1.17
N LYS A 17 -19.35 -5.66 -1.64
CA LYS A 17 -19.58 -5.40 -3.07
C LYS A 17 -18.61 -4.36 -3.60
N GLU A 18 -18.39 -3.27 -2.85
CA GLU A 18 -17.40 -2.26 -3.20
C GLU A 18 -15.99 -2.85 -3.28
N PHE A 19 -15.59 -3.69 -2.33
CA PHE A 19 -14.32 -4.41 -2.37
C PHE A 19 -14.16 -5.26 -3.64
N VAL A 20 -15.20 -6.03 -4.01
CA VAL A 20 -15.15 -6.84 -5.24
C VAL A 20 -14.96 -5.96 -6.47
N ILE A 21 -15.67 -4.83 -6.56
CA ILE A 21 -15.62 -3.91 -7.70
C ILE A 21 -14.30 -3.14 -7.76
N LYS A 22 -13.72 -2.76 -6.62
CA LYS A 22 -12.49 -1.93 -6.62
C LYS A 22 -11.22 -2.76 -6.62
N GLN A 23 -11.20 -3.89 -5.90
CA GLN A 23 -9.97 -4.63 -5.61
C GLN A 23 -9.90 -5.98 -6.36
N LEU A 24 -11.03 -6.57 -6.76
CA LEU A 24 -11.06 -7.87 -7.43
C LEU A 24 -11.49 -7.81 -8.91
N VAL A 25 -11.67 -6.63 -9.49
CA VAL A 25 -12.07 -6.50 -10.92
C VAL A 25 -11.04 -7.08 -11.87
N GLU A 26 -9.75 -6.90 -11.57
CA GLU A 26 -8.66 -7.45 -12.37
C GLU A 26 -8.26 -8.87 -11.93
N ALA A 27 -8.90 -9.41 -10.88
CA ALA A 27 -8.56 -10.71 -10.34
C ALA A 27 -9.02 -11.83 -11.29
N LYS A 28 -8.06 -12.64 -11.74
CA LYS A 28 -8.32 -13.81 -12.59
C LYS A 28 -8.72 -15.01 -11.73
N ILE A 29 -9.99 -15.10 -11.37
CA ILE A 29 -10.55 -16.25 -10.65
C ILE A 29 -10.85 -17.38 -11.65
N ASN A 30 -10.44 -18.60 -11.32
CA ASN A 30 -10.65 -19.77 -12.18
C ASN A 30 -12.16 -19.93 -12.53
N PRO A 31 -12.53 -19.99 -13.82
CA PRO A 31 -13.93 -20.10 -14.24
C PRO A 31 -14.60 -21.40 -13.79
N SER A 32 -13.84 -22.50 -13.67
CA SER A 32 -14.31 -23.84 -13.29
C SER A 32 -14.76 -23.96 -11.83
N LEU A 33 -14.51 -22.95 -10.99
CA LEU A 33 -14.98 -22.94 -9.61
C LEU A 33 -16.51 -22.85 -9.54
N SER A 34 -17.11 -23.64 -8.66
CA SER A 34 -18.55 -23.55 -8.39
C SER A 34 -18.92 -22.19 -7.79
N PRO A 35 -20.18 -21.73 -7.95
CA PRO A 35 -20.62 -20.45 -7.37
C PRO A 35 -20.41 -20.37 -5.86
N ARG A 36 -20.56 -21.50 -5.16
CA ARG A 36 -20.31 -21.60 -3.72
C ARG A 36 -18.84 -21.35 -3.39
N MET A 37 -17.92 -22.00 -4.09
CA MET A 37 -16.48 -21.84 -3.86
C MET A 37 -16.01 -20.42 -4.18
N LYS A 38 -16.55 -19.80 -5.24
CA LYS A 38 -16.26 -18.39 -5.55
C LYS A 38 -16.69 -17.46 -4.42
N ASN A 39 -17.87 -17.70 -3.85
CA ASN A 39 -18.35 -16.93 -2.71
C ASN A 39 -17.50 -17.12 -1.45
N GLU A 40 -17.09 -18.36 -1.15
CA GLU A 40 -16.19 -18.67 -0.04
C GLU A 40 -14.82 -18.00 -0.23
N LEU A 41 -14.28 -18.00 -1.44
CA LEU A 41 -13.02 -17.33 -1.78
C LEU A 41 -13.11 -15.81 -1.59
N ILE A 42 -14.15 -15.18 -2.14
CA ILE A 42 -14.38 -13.73 -2.00
C ILE A 42 -14.58 -13.36 -0.52
N ASN A 43 -15.28 -14.21 0.25
CA ASN A 43 -15.41 -14.04 1.70
C ASN A 43 -14.05 -14.07 2.40
N GLY A 44 -13.18 -15.02 2.02
CA GLY A 44 -11.81 -15.10 2.54
C GLY A 44 -11.02 -13.82 2.24
N PHE A 45 -10.99 -13.39 0.98
CA PHE A 45 -10.28 -12.17 0.58
C PHE A 45 -10.80 -10.93 1.31
N TYR A 46 -12.11 -10.79 1.45
CA TYR A 46 -12.67 -9.65 2.17
C TYR A 46 -12.35 -9.69 3.68
N THR A 47 -12.38 -10.87 4.28
CA THR A 47 -12.08 -11.07 5.71
C THR A 47 -10.63 -10.73 6.02
N TYR A 48 -9.71 -11.17 5.17
CA TYR A 48 -8.26 -10.99 5.34
C TYR A 48 -7.68 -9.85 4.49
N ARG A 49 -8.50 -8.93 4.00
CA ARG A 49 -8.08 -7.88 3.04
C ARG A 49 -6.87 -7.05 3.50
N ASN A 50 -6.76 -6.80 4.80
CA ASN A 50 -5.67 -6.02 5.40
C ASN A 50 -4.33 -6.80 5.45
N ALA A 51 -4.33 -8.10 5.16
CA ALA A 51 -3.12 -8.91 5.08
C ALA A 51 -2.43 -8.82 3.70
N PHE A 52 -3.12 -8.23 2.72
CA PHE A 52 -2.60 -8.04 1.37
C PHE A 52 -2.09 -6.60 1.21
N ALA A 53 -1.06 -6.43 0.38
CA ALA A 53 -0.59 -5.10 0.02
C ALA A 53 -1.67 -4.35 -0.77
N SER A 54 -1.85 -3.06 -0.47
CA SER A 54 -2.73 -2.16 -1.20
C SER A 54 -1.98 -0.87 -1.53
N ASP A 55 -2.29 -0.28 -2.67
CA ASP A 55 -1.63 0.94 -3.16
C ASP A 55 -1.90 2.18 -2.27
N ASN A 56 -2.93 2.11 -1.42
CA ASN A 56 -3.37 3.21 -0.57
C ASN A 56 -2.89 3.12 0.88
N GLU A 57 -2.25 2.02 1.26
CA GLU A 57 -1.75 1.83 2.63
C GLU A 57 -0.24 2.06 2.67
N GLN A 58 0.22 2.84 3.65
CA GLN A 58 1.64 3.09 3.82
C GLN A 58 2.40 1.78 4.01
N LEU A 59 3.42 1.57 3.19
CA LEU A 59 4.31 0.44 3.36
C LEU A 59 5.14 0.68 4.61
N GLY A 60 5.15 -0.30 5.53
CA GLY A 60 6.09 -0.25 6.66
C GLY A 60 5.56 0.41 7.92
N ALA A 61 4.25 0.35 8.22
CA ALA A 61 3.73 0.47 9.59
C ALA A 61 4.19 -0.70 10.51
N ILE A 62 5.42 -1.19 10.31
CA ILE A 62 6.06 -2.23 11.10
C ILE A 62 6.50 -1.56 12.39
N ARG A 63 5.89 -1.96 13.51
CA ARG A 63 6.36 -1.63 14.86
C ARG A 63 7.62 -2.45 15.14
N GLY A 64 8.73 -2.07 14.54
CA GLY A 64 10.04 -2.72 14.68
C GLY A 64 11.08 -1.78 15.29
N PRO A 65 12.23 -2.32 15.75
CA PRO A 65 13.35 -1.49 16.18
C PRO A 65 13.84 -0.65 15.01
N GLU A 66 14.04 0.65 15.22
CA GLU A 66 14.70 1.52 14.24
C GLU A 66 16.13 1.05 14.04
N VAL A 67 16.55 0.89 12.77
CA VAL A 67 17.91 0.47 12.46
C VAL A 67 18.83 1.67 12.62
N ASN A 68 19.65 1.65 13.68
CA ASN A 68 20.69 2.66 13.89
C ASN A 68 21.96 2.27 13.13
N ILE A 69 22.25 2.98 12.03
CA ILE A 69 23.46 2.78 11.24
C ILE A 69 24.54 3.72 11.78
N SER A 70 25.52 3.17 12.48
CA SER A 70 26.71 3.91 12.95
C SER A 70 27.82 3.87 11.91
N ILE A 71 28.53 4.99 11.76
CA ILE A 71 29.61 5.14 10.79
C ILE A 71 30.94 5.18 11.55
N ASN A 72 31.83 4.26 11.23
CA ASN A 72 33.17 4.16 11.82
C ASN A 72 34.16 5.07 11.08
N ILE A 73 33.92 6.39 11.04
CA ILE A 73 34.89 7.33 10.46
C ILE A 73 35.16 8.53 11.37
N ASP A 74 36.40 9.01 11.32
CA ASP A 74 36.84 10.21 12.02
C ASP A 74 36.38 11.49 11.29
N ARG A 75 36.21 12.58 12.05
CA ARG A 75 35.75 13.89 11.57
C ARG A 75 36.63 14.44 10.43
N PRO A 76 36.08 15.27 9.52
CA PRO A 76 34.77 15.95 9.59
C PRO A 76 33.60 15.19 8.93
N TYR A 77 32.48 15.10 9.67
CA TYR A 77 31.19 14.58 9.20
C TYR A 77 30.14 15.72 9.22
N PRO A 78 29.23 15.81 8.25
CA PRO A 78 29.02 14.90 7.12
C PRO A 78 30.03 15.13 5.98
N PRO A 79 30.44 14.08 5.23
CA PRO A 79 31.04 14.28 3.93
C PRO A 79 30.05 15.08 3.11
N VAL A 80 30.42 16.31 2.75
CA VAL A 80 29.70 17.14 1.78
C VAL A 80 29.29 16.25 0.61
N LEU A 81 28.05 16.34 0.12
CA LEU A 81 27.62 15.70 -1.13
C LEU A 81 28.50 16.29 -2.25
N ARG A 82 29.67 15.70 -2.47
CA ARG A 82 30.73 16.31 -3.31
C ARG A 82 30.41 16.25 -4.80
N ARG A 83 29.36 15.52 -5.18
CA ARG A 83 28.97 15.36 -6.57
C ARG A 83 27.54 15.82 -6.78
N PRO A 84 27.28 16.72 -7.74
CA PRO A 84 25.92 16.95 -8.20
C PRO A 84 25.34 15.63 -8.72
N ALA A 85 24.01 15.52 -8.72
CA ALA A 85 23.36 14.38 -9.36
C ALA A 85 23.78 14.32 -10.83
N ASP A 86 24.03 13.12 -11.33
CA ASP A 86 24.36 12.92 -12.74
C ASP A 86 23.20 13.42 -13.62
N PRO A 87 23.49 14.01 -14.79
CA PRO A 87 22.44 14.48 -15.68
C PRO A 87 21.59 13.30 -16.17
N VAL A 88 20.29 13.40 -15.98
CA VAL A 88 19.30 12.41 -16.41
C VAL A 88 18.58 12.93 -17.65
N SER A 89 18.24 12.03 -18.60
CA SER A 89 17.43 12.40 -19.76
C SER A 89 16.03 12.88 -19.33
N LEU A 90 15.40 13.76 -20.11
CA LEU A 90 14.08 14.31 -19.77
C LEU A 90 13.04 13.21 -19.49
N ARG A 91 13.01 12.19 -20.36
CA ARG A 91 12.11 11.03 -20.22
C ARG A 91 12.37 10.25 -18.93
N ALA A 92 13.64 9.96 -18.64
CA ALA A 92 13.98 9.23 -17.42
C ALA A 92 13.67 10.07 -16.16
N ARG A 93 13.78 11.40 -16.23
CA ARG A 93 13.41 12.28 -15.13
C ARG A 93 11.90 12.23 -14.86
N GLU A 94 11.07 12.28 -15.89
CA GLU A 94 9.61 12.17 -15.77
C GLU A 94 9.18 10.82 -15.17
N ASP A 95 9.77 9.72 -15.66
CA ASP A 95 9.50 8.39 -15.13
C ASP A 95 9.92 8.27 -13.65
N LEU A 96 11.11 8.76 -13.30
CA LEU A 96 11.59 8.77 -11.90
C LEU A 96 10.71 9.63 -10.99
N GLU A 97 10.22 10.77 -11.48
CA GLU A 97 9.37 11.66 -10.69
C GLU A 97 8.04 11.00 -10.33
N LYS A 98 7.45 10.23 -11.26
CA LYS A 98 6.26 9.42 -10.97
C LYS A 98 6.51 8.43 -9.84
N HIS A 99 7.58 7.63 -9.93
CA HIS A 99 7.90 6.64 -8.90
C HIS A 99 8.27 7.29 -7.57
N ASN A 100 8.97 8.42 -7.57
CA ASN A 100 9.28 9.17 -6.36
C ASN A 100 8.01 9.66 -5.66
N GLN A 101 7.02 10.15 -6.41
CA GLN A 101 5.74 10.56 -5.85
C GLN A 101 5.00 9.38 -5.21
N GLU A 102 4.97 8.21 -5.87
CA GLU A 102 4.39 6.98 -5.30
C GLU A 102 5.08 6.60 -3.98
N LEU A 103 6.42 6.61 -3.95
CA LEU A 103 7.18 6.27 -2.74
C LEU A 103 6.99 7.27 -1.59
N ILE A 104 6.75 8.55 -1.90
CA ILE A 104 6.39 9.56 -0.89
C ILE A 104 4.99 9.27 -0.34
N GLN A 105 4.01 8.97 -1.20
CA GLN A 105 2.64 8.64 -0.77
C GLN A 105 2.60 7.38 0.10
N LEU A 106 3.42 6.38 -0.23
CA LEU A 106 3.56 5.15 0.55
C LEU A 106 4.36 5.34 1.87
N GLY A 107 4.90 6.52 2.14
CA GLY A 107 5.63 6.83 3.36
C GLY A 107 7.07 6.29 3.40
N VAL A 108 7.59 5.80 2.27
CA VAL A 108 8.94 5.24 2.15
C VAL A 108 9.99 6.35 2.04
N LEU A 109 9.70 7.39 1.25
CA LEU A 109 10.56 8.57 1.09
C LEU A 109 9.98 9.76 1.84
N ARG A 110 10.86 10.54 2.49
CA ARG A 110 10.51 11.82 3.12
C ARG A 110 11.55 12.88 2.81
N LYS A 111 11.13 14.13 2.73
CA LYS A 111 12.05 15.27 2.64
C LYS A 111 12.84 15.39 3.94
N VAL A 112 14.16 15.57 3.84
CA VAL A 112 15.08 15.81 4.97
C VAL A 112 15.93 17.03 4.64
N GLY A 113 16.08 17.96 5.59
CA GLY A 113 16.77 19.25 5.40
C GLY A 113 15.82 20.43 5.14
N GLU A 114 16.31 21.66 5.38
CA GLU A 114 15.55 22.89 5.13
C GLU A 114 15.51 23.26 3.64
N ASN A 115 14.49 24.03 3.26
CA ASN A 115 14.23 24.49 1.89
C ASN A 115 15.42 25.20 1.24
#